data_AF-A0A6J3PVM6-F1
#
_entry.id   AF-A0A6J3PVM6-F1
#
_cell.length_a   1.000
_cell.length_b   1.000
_cell.length_c   1.000
_cell.angle_alpha   90.00
_cell.angle_beta   90.00
_cell.angle_gamma   90.00
#
_symmetry.space_group_name_H-M   'P 1'
#
loop_
_entity.id
_entity.type
_entity.pdbx_description
1 polymer ?
#
loop_
_entity_poly.entity_id
_entity_poly.type
_entity_poly.pdbx_seq_one_letter_code
_entity_poly.pdbx_strand_id
1 'polypeptide(L)'
;MAASMCDVFSFCVGVAGRARVAVEVRFVSSAKGKGLFATQPIQKGETIFIERPLVAAQFLWNALYRYRGEHISPTPEGCWAQQPLRMEETCDHCLRALEKAEENAQRLTGKPGQVLPHPELCTVRKDLHQNCPHCQVTYCSTECLLAAAEQYHRVLCPGPSQDDPLHPLNKLQEAWRSVHYPPETASIMLMARMVATVKQAKDKDRWIRLFSQFCNKTANEEEEIVHKLLGDKFKGQLELLRRLFTEALYEEALSQWFTPDGFRSLFALVGTNGQGIGTSSLSQWVHACDALELKPQDREQLDAFIDQLYKDIETATGEFLNCEGSGLFVLQSCCNHSCVPNAETSFPENNFLLHVTALEDIKPGEEICISYLDCCQRERSRHSRHKILRENYLFVCSCPKCLAEADEPNMTSEEEDDEEDEEGEPEDAELGDEMTDV
;
A
#
# COMPACT_ATOMS: atom_id res chain seq x y z
N MET A 1 2.91 -16.94 34.97
CA MET A 1 2.05 -17.12 33.78
C MET A 1 1.84 -15.74 33.18
N ALA A 2 2.81 -15.30 32.39
CA ALA A 2 2.94 -13.91 31.94
C ALA A 2 2.12 -13.70 30.66
N ALA A 3 1.36 -12.60 30.64
CA ALA A 3 0.70 -11.93 29.52
C ALA A 3 0.29 -12.80 28.31
N SER A 4 -1.02 -13.04 28.16
CA SER A 4 -1.63 -13.40 26.88
C SER A 4 -1.14 -12.42 25.80
N MET A 5 -0.22 -12.84 24.94
CA MET A 5 0.08 -12.13 23.70
C MET A 5 -1.25 -11.89 22.99
N CYS A 6 -1.51 -10.67 22.52
CA CYS A 6 -2.64 -10.41 21.65
C CYS A 6 -2.51 -11.37 20.47
N ASP A 7 -3.50 -12.24 20.30
CA ASP A 7 -3.46 -13.37 19.38
C ASP A 7 -3.24 -12.90 17.93
N VAL A 8 -2.05 -13.16 17.39
CA VAL A 8 -1.64 -12.79 16.02
C VAL A 8 -2.55 -13.40 14.95
N PHE A 9 -3.30 -14.46 15.28
CA PHE A 9 -4.24 -15.12 14.38
C PHE A 9 -5.66 -14.50 14.43
N SER A 10 -5.92 -13.50 15.27
CA SER A 10 -7.25 -12.93 15.47
C SER A 10 -7.86 -12.28 14.23
N PHE A 11 -7.02 -11.94 13.24
CA PHE A 11 -7.45 -11.29 12.00
C PHE A 11 -7.51 -12.27 10.81
N CYS A 12 -7.12 -13.54 11.00
CA CYS A 12 -7.26 -14.55 9.97
C CYS A 12 -8.75 -14.79 9.66
N VAL A 13 -9.09 -14.81 8.36
CA VAL A 13 -10.46 -15.05 7.88
C VAL A 13 -10.70 -16.55 7.72
N GLY A 14 -11.93 -16.97 8.06
CA GLY A 14 -12.32 -18.37 7.95
C GLY A 14 -11.60 -19.22 8.99
N VAL A 15 -10.80 -20.16 8.52
CA VAL A 15 -10.23 -21.24 9.35
C VAL A 15 -9.02 -20.76 10.13
N ALA A 16 -9.20 -19.82 11.07
CA ALA A 16 -8.16 -19.45 12.05
C ALA A 16 -7.56 -20.70 12.73
N GLY A 17 -8.35 -21.77 12.86
CA GLY A 17 -7.88 -23.09 13.30
C GLY A 17 -6.92 -23.81 12.35
N ARG A 18 -7.03 -23.65 11.02
CA ARG A 18 -6.07 -24.24 10.06
C ARG A 18 -4.77 -23.46 10.04
N ALA A 19 -4.82 -22.12 10.02
CA ALA A 19 -3.61 -21.30 10.09
C ALA A 19 -2.81 -21.64 11.36
N ARG A 20 -3.49 -21.71 12.53
CA ARG A 20 -2.87 -22.10 13.81
C ARG A 20 -2.31 -23.54 13.85
N VAL A 21 -2.79 -24.42 12.97
CA VAL A 21 -2.29 -25.79 12.84
C VAL A 21 -1.17 -25.88 11.82
N ALA A 22 -1.15 -24.97 10.84
CA ALA A 22 -0.21 -24.97 9.72
C ALA A 22 1.07 -24.17 10.00
N VAL A 23 0.97 -23.11 10.81
CA VAL A 23 2.09 -22.21 11.08
C VAL A 23 2.16 -21.77 12.53
N GLU A 24 3.36 -21.38 12.96
CA GLU A 24 3.60 -20.74 14.25
C GLU A 24 4.57 -19.56 14.13
N VAL A 25 4.42 -18.58 15.01
CA VAL A 25 5.35 -17.44 15.11
C VAL A 25 6.43 -17.77 16.13
N ARG A 26 7.69 -17.65 15.73
CA ARG A 26 8.87 -17.84 16.60
C ARG A 26 9.69 -16.56 16.64
N PHE A 27 10.43 -16.35 17.73
CA PHE A 27 11.49 -15.34 17.76
C PHE A 27 12.75 -15.93 17.13
N VAL A 28 13.31 -15.26 16.13
CA VAL A 28 14.47 -15.73 15.37
C VAL A 28 15.76 -15.16 15.97
N SER A 29 15.88 -13.83 16.08
CA SER A 29 17.04 -13.15 16.67
C SER A 29 16.74 -11.67 16.95
N SER A 30 17.66 -10.95 17.60
CA SER A 30 17.56 -9.47 17.75
C SER A 30 17.54 -8.75 16.40
N ALA A 31 18.31 -9.27 15.44
CA ALA A 31 18.44 -8.73 14.09
C ALA A 31 17.19 -8.97 13.22
N LYS A 32 16.65 -10.20 13.22
CA LYS A 32 15.48 -10.57 12.39
C LYS A 32 14.13 -10.39 13.08
N GLY A 33 14.10 -10.35 14.41
CA GLY A 33 12.87 -10.27 15.17
C GLY A 33 12.06 -11.57 15.12
N LYS A 34 10.77 -11.46 14.78
CA LYS A 34 9.85 -12.60 14.65
C LYS A 34 10.03 -13.26 13.27
N GLY A 35 9.66 -14.52 13.18
CA GLY A 35 9.57 -15.27 11.93
C GLY A 35 8.36 -16.19 11.96
N LEU A 36 7.77 -16.46 10.79
CA LEU A 36 6.68 -17.41 10.62
C LEU A 36 7.26 -18.75 10.15
N PHE A 37 6.86 -19.86 10.78
CA PHE A 37 7.39 -21.18 10.48
C PHE A 37 6.26 -22.17 10.23
N ALA A 38 6.45 -23.07 9.27
CA ALA A 38 5.53 -24.17 9.02
C ALA A 38 5.59 -25.19 10.17
N THR A 39 4.44 -25.66 10.65
CA THR A 39 4.32 -26.73 11.66
C THR A 39 3.94 -28.08 11.05
N GLN A 40 3.51 -28.06 9.79
CA GLN A 40 3.17 -29.25 8.99
C GLN A 40 3.64 -29.03 7.53
N PRO A 41 3.65 -30.07 6.69
CA PRO A 41 3.95 -29.90 5.28
C PRO A 41 2.89 -29.04 4.60
N ILE A 42 3.31 -28.09 3.77
CA ILE A 42 2.44 -27.23 2.96
C ILE A 42 2.80 -27.45 1.50
N GLN A 43 1.81 -27.68 0.65
CA GLN A 43 2.06 -27.96 -0.76
C GLN A 43 2.18 -26.69 -1.58
N LYS A 44 2.95 -26.73 -2.67
CA LYS A 44 2.97 -25.67 -3.67
C LYS A 44 1.55 -25.32 -4.12
N GLY A 45 1.23 -24.02 -4.13
CA GLY A 45 -0.08 -23.47 -4.51
C GLY A 45 -1.12 -23.50 -3.38
N GLU A 46 -0.81 -24.06 -2.22
CA GLU A 46 -1.71 -24.03 -1.06
C GLU A 46 -1.72 -22.64 -0.41
N THR A 47 -2.93 -22.11 -0.16
CA THR A 47 -3.12 -20.90 0.67
C THR A 47 -2.83 -21.23 2.12
N ILE A 48 -1.73 -20.70 2.65
CA ILE A 48 -1.26 -20.88 4.03
C ILE A 48 -2.24 -20.24 5.01
N PHE A 49 -2.60 -18.97 4.76
CA PHE A 49 -3.64 -18.26 5.51
C PHE A 49 -4.21 -17.09 4.71
N ILE A 50 -5.39 -16.63 5.14
CA ILE A 50 -6.05 -15.41 4.66
C ILE A 50 -6.19 -14.47 5.84
N GLU A 51 -5.85 -13.20 5.69
CA GLU A 51 -5.85 -12.20 6.76
C GLU A 51 -6.60 -10.92 6.37
N ARG A 52 -7.40 -10.40 7.30
CA ARG A 52 -7.92 -9.02 7.23
C ARG A 52 -6.90 -8.05 7.80
N PRO A 53 -6.75 -6.84 7.23
CA PRO A 53 -5.89 -5.85 7.83
C PRO A 53 -6.44 -5.42 9.19
N LEU A 54 -5.55 -5.09 10.10
CA LEU A 54 -5.88 -4.39 11.35
C LEU A 54 -6.51 -3.02 11.04
N VAL A 55 -5.90 -2.32 10.08
CA VAL A 55 -6.39 -1.08 9.43
C VAL A 55 -5.86 -1.04 7.99
N ALA A 56 -6.62 -0.44 7.09
CA ALA A 56 -6.21 -0.18 5.71
C ALA A 56 -6.75 1.17 5.25
N ALA A 57 -6.02 1.87 4.37
CA ALA A 57 -6.37 3.17 3.82
C ALA A 57 -6.02 3.23 2.34
N GLN A 58 -6.88 3.89 1.55
CA GLN A 58 -6.56 4.24 0.16
C GLN A 58 -5.49 5.33 0.17
N PHE A 59 -4.61 5.31 -0.84
CA PHE A 59 -3.66 6.41 -1.06
C PHE A 59 -4.40 7.70 -1.44
N LEU A 60 -3.87 8.84 -0.99
CA LEU A 60 -4.54 10.14 -1.15
C LEU A 60 -4.55 10.60 -2.60
N TRP A 61 -3.49 10.30 -3.35
CA TRP A 61 -3.46 10.56 -4.78
C TRP A 61 -4.53 9.75 -5.51
N ASN A 62 -4.87 8.55 -5.02
CA ASN A 62 -5.91 7.74 -5.61
C ASN A 62 -7.31 8.34 -5.42
N ALA A 63 -7.56 8.99 -4.28
CA ALA A 63 -8.84 9.59 -3.95
C ALA A 63 -9.09 10.96 -4.63
N LEU A 64 -8.04 11.72 -4.95
CA LEU A 64 -8.16 13.12 -5.40
C LEU A 64 -8.65 13.25 -6.87
N TYR A 65 -8.50 12.23 -7.71
CA TYR A 65 -8.86 12.33 -9.13
C TYR A 65 -10.34 12.13 -9.46
N ARG A 66 -11.21 12.31 -8.47
CA ARG A 66 -12.60 12.68 -8.70
C ARG A 66 -12.65 14.16 -9.11
N TYR A 67 -12.87 14.46 -10.39
CA TYR A 67 -13.96 15.33 -10.86
C TYR A 67 -13.83 15.81 -12.32
N ARG A 68 -14.99 15.73 -13.00
CA ARG A 68 -15.52 16.56 -14.09
C ARG A 68 -14.79 16.59 -15.44
N GLY A 69 -15.43 15.91 -16.40
CA GLY A 69 -15.40 16.31 -17.80
C GLY A 69 -16.05 17.68 -18.01
N GLU A 70 -15.31 18.75 -17.78
CA GLU A 70 -15.53 20.02 -18.46
C GLU A 70 -14.29 20.33 -19.30
N HIS A 71 -14.52 20.58 -20.58
CA HIS A 71 -13.54 20.98 -21.56
C HIS A 71 -12.69 22.15 -21.06
N ILE A 72 -11.39 21.92 -20.82
CA ILE A 72 -10.42 23.00 -20.70
C ILE A 72 -9.56 22.95 -21.96
N SER A 73 -9.78 23.94 -22.83
CA SER A 73 -8.93 24.26 -23.97
C SER A 73 -7.51 24.61 -23.51
N PRO A 74 -6.47 24.32 -24.28
CA PRO A 74 -5.10 24.67 -23.90
C PRO A 74 -4.93 26.20 -23.87
N THR A 75 -4.32 26.73 -22.81
CA THR A 75 -3.84 28.11 -22.78
C THR A 75 -2.58 28.24 -23.66
N PRO A 76 -2.32 29.42 -24.27
CA PRO A 76 -1.24 29.61 -25.24
C PRO A 76 0.18 29.61 -24.65
N GLU A 77 0.31 29.42 -23.34
CA GLU A 77 1.57 29.50 -22.61
C GLU A 77 1.91 28.08 -22.15
N GLY A 78 2.88 27.47 -22.85
CA GLY A 78 3.26 26.06 -22.74
C GLY A 78 3.81 25.62 -21.38
N CYS A 79 2.95 25.54 -20.37
CA CYS A 79 3.13 24.66 -19.24
C CYS A 79 2.62 23.27 -19.61
N TRP A 80 3.47 22.26 -19.45
CA TRP A 80 3.09 20.85 -19.55
C TRP A 80 1.94 20.57 -18.56
N ALA A 81 0.72 20.54 -19.07
CA ALA A 81 -0.36 19.86 -18.39
C ALA A 81 -0.08 18.35 -18.52
N GLN A 82 0.83 17.84 -17.69
CA GLN A 82 0.85 16.42 -17.35
C GLN A 82 -0.54 16.13 -16.77
N GLN A 83 -1.44 15.65 -17.60
CA GLN A 83 -2.78 15.24 -17.19
C GLN A 83 -2.59 14.12 -16.18
N PRO A 84 -2.90 14.34 -14.91
CA PRO A 84 -2.67 13.27 -13.96
C PRO A 84 -3.71 12.19 -14.24
N LEU A 85 -3.19 11.00 -14.46
CA LEU A 85 -3.96 9.83 -14.81
C LEU A 85 -4.92 9.51 -13.66
N ARG A 86 -6.21 9.53 -13.99
CA ARG A 86 -7.31 9.33 -13.04
C ARG A 86 -7.15 7.99 -12.34
N MET A 87 -7.14 7.98 -11.02
CA MET A 87 -6.96 6.77 -10.22
C MET A 87 -8.31 6.11 -9.86
N GLU A 88 -8.27 4.80 -9.56
CA GLU A 88 -9.46 3.94 -9.38
C GLU A 88 -10.25 4.31 -8.12
N GLU A 89 -11.58 4.41 -8.25
CA GLU A 89 -12.44 4.58 -7.07
C GLU A 89 -12.55 3.24 -6.33
N THR A 90 -12.12 3.21 -5.07
CA THR A 90 -12.24 2.01 -4.24
C THR A 90 -13.14 2.23 -3.04
N CYS A 91 -13.64 1.12 -2.49
CA CYS A 91 -14.40 1.15 -1.26
C CYS A 91 -13.54 1.67 -0.11
N ASP A 92 -14.02 2.71 0.58
CA ASP A 92 -13.29 3.30 1.72
C ASP A 92 -13.07 2.31 2.89
N HIS A 93 -13.75 1.15 2.91
CA HIS A 93 -13.49 0.11 3.92
C HIS A 93 -12.56 -0.98 3.42
N CYS A 94 -12.97 -1.71 2.39
CA CYS A 94 -12.30 -2.92 1.96
C CYS A 94 -11.38 -2.74 0.75
N LEU A 95 -11.21 -1.51 0.26
CA LEU A 95 -10.45 -1.16 -0.94
C LEU A 95 -10.90 -1.88 -2.22
N ARG A 96 -12.05 -2.56 -2.22
CA ARG A 96 -12.63 -3.15 -3.43
C ARG A 96 -12.86 -2.08 -4.51
N ALA A 97 -12.49 -2.37 -5.75
CA ALA A 97 -12.85 -1.57 -6.91
C ALA A 97 -14.36 -1.29 -6.98
N LEU A 98 -14.72 -0.01 -7.14
CA LEU A 98 -16.11 0.45 -7.29
C LEU A 98 -16.49 0.72 -8.75
N GLU A 99 -15.51 0.85 -9.63
CA GLU A 99 -15.77 0.90 -11.07
C GLU A 99 -15.81 -0.50 -11.67
N LYS A 100 -16.61 -0.68 -12.72
CA LYS A 100 -16.65 -1.94 -13.46
C LYS A 100 -15.38 -2.11 -14.29
N ALA A 101 -15.03 -3.36 -14.61
CA ALA A 101 -13.86 -3.68 -15.44
C ALA A 101 -13.85 -2.89 -16.77
N GLU A 102 -15.00 -2.74 -17.42
CA GLU A 102 -15.10 -1.97 -18.66
C GLU A 102 -14.87 -0.47 -18.45
N GLU A 103 -15.38 0.10 -17.36
CA GLU A 103 -15.16 1.51 -17.03
C GLU A 103 -13.68 1.76 -16.66
N ASN A 104 -13.08 0.82 -15.91
CA ASN A 104 -11.66 0.80 -15.60
C ASN A 104 -10.82 0.76 -16.89
N ALA A 105 -11.12 -0.16 -17.81
CA ALA A 105 -10.45 -0.24 -19.12
C ALA A 105 -10.60 1.05 -19.93
N GLN A 106 -11.83 1.57 -20.08
CA GLN A 106 -12.09 2.82 -20.81
C GLN A 106 -11.33 4.01 -20.22
N ARG A 107 -11.25 4.08 -18.88
CA ARG A 107 -10.51 5.11 -18.15
C ARG A 107 -9.01 4.98 -18.40
N LEU A 108 -8.46 3.78 -18.22
CA LEU A 108 -7.02 3.51 -18.35
C LEU A 108 -6.52 3.68 -19.79
N THR A 109 -7.30 3.29 -20.79
CA THR A 109 -6.90 3.51 -22.19
C THR A 109 -7.25 4.90 -22.72
N GLY A 110 -8.02 5.70 -21.98
CA GLY A 110 -8.60 6.96 -22.47
C GLY A 110 -9.60 6.78 -23.63
N LYS A 111 -10.24 5.60 -23.75
CA LYS A 111 -11.14 5.25 -24.87
C LYS A 111 -12.56 5.00 -24.35
N PRO A 112 -13.46 6.01 -24.30
CA PRO A 112 -14.79 5.90 -23.69
C PRO A 112 -15.80 4.99 -24.44
N GLY A 113 -15.38 4.33 -25.52
CA GLY A 113 -16.18 3.35 -26.27
C GLY A 113 -15.57 1.94 -26.27
N GLN A 114 -14.50 1.70 -25.50
CA GLN A 114 -13.92 0.37 -25.36
C GLN A 114 -14.94 -0.56 -24.69
N VAL A 115 -15.23 -1.68 -25.35
CA VAL A 115 -16.14 -2.71 -24.82
C VAL A 115 -15.30 -3.93 -24.48
N LEU A 116 -15.49 -4.48 -23.28
CA LEU A 116 -14.81 -5.72 -22.90
C LEU A 116 -15.62 -6.93 -23.38
N PRO A 117 -14.97 -7.96 -23.96
CA PRO A 117 -15.62 -9.25 -24.16
C PRO A 117 -16.01 -9.83 -22.80
N HIS A 118 -17.06 -10.65 -22.76
CA HIS A 118 -17.53 -11.28 -21.52
C HIS A 118 -17.78 -10.30 -20.35
N PRO A 119 -18.56 -9.22 -20.53
CA PRO A 119 -18.82 -8.23 -19.47
C PRO A 119 -19.50 -8.84 -18.24
N GLU A 120 -20.15 -10.00 -18.39
CA GLU A 120 -20.73 -10.78 -17.30
C GLU A 120 -19.71 -11.30 -16.28
N LEU A 121 -18.43 -11.35 -16.63
CA LEU A 121 -17.34 -11.77 -15.72
C LEU A 121 -16.95 -10.67 -14.73
N CYS A 122 -17.37 -9.41 -14.96
CA CYS A 122 -17.15 -8.34 -14.01
C CYS A 122 -18.00 -8.56 -12.75
N THR A 123 -17.34 -8.68 -11.59
CA THR A 123 -17.98 -8.97 -10.30
C THR A 123 -18.51 -7.73 -9.57
N VAL A 124 -18.23 -6.53 -10.07
CA VAL A 124 -18.59 -5.26 -9.42
C VAL A 124 -20.10 -5.00 -9.49
N ARG A 125 -20.70 -4.79 -8.30
CA ARG A 125 -22.15 -4.64 -8.10
C ARG A 125 -22.50 -3.24 -7.62
N LYS A 126 -22.56 -2.30 -8.57
CA LYS A 126 -22.89 -0.88 -8.32
C LYS A 126 -24.25 -0.66 -7.66
N ASP A 127 -25.18 -1.59 -7.87
CA ASP A 127 -26.51 -1.57 -7.24
C ASP A 127 -26.47 -1.74 -5.71
N LEU A 128 -25.39 -2.29 -5.17
CA LEU A 128 -25.19 -2.48 -3.73
C LEU A 128 -24.45 -1.32 -3.06
N HIS A 129 -23.87 -0.41 -3.85
CA HIS A 129 -23.04 0.67 -3.32
C HIS A 129 -23.83 1.58 -2.39
N GLN A 130 -23.17 2.00 -1.31
CA GLN A 130 -23.73 2.88 -0.30
C GLN A 130 -22.84 4.11 -0.16
N ASN A 131 -23.45 5.25 0.17
CA ASN A 131 -22.72 6.46 0.50
C ASN A 131 -22.93 6.79 1.98
N CYS A 132 -21.90 7.30 2.63
CA CYS A 132 -22.08 7.89 3.96
C CYS A 132 -23.08 9.06 3.86
N PRO A 133 -24.14 9.10 4.68
CA PRO A 133 -25.15 10.16 4.58
C PRO A 133 -24.61 11.55 4.95
N HIS A 134 -23.43 11.63 5.58
CA HIS A 134 -22.85 12.89 6.05
C HIS A 134 -21.77 13.45 5.13
N CYS A 135 -20.84 12.62 4.66
CA CYS A 135 -19.69 13.04 3.86
C CYS A 135 -19.68 12.49 2.42
N GLN A 136 -20.67 11.67 2.06
CA GLN A 136 -20.84 11.07 0.72
C GLN A 136 -19.74 10.10 0.28
N VAL A 137 -18.77 9.74 1.11
CA VAL A 137 -17.79 8.69 0.79
C VAL A 137 -18.49 7.36 0.45
N THR A 138 -17.97 6.64 -0.54
CA THR A 138 -18.62 5.46 -1.12
C THR A 138 -18.09 4.14 -0.52
N TYR A 139 -19.00 3.20 -0.28
CA TYR A 139 -18.74 1.84 0.16
C TYR A 139 -19.36 0.85 -0.82
N CYS A 140 -18.74 -0.32 -1.02
CA CYS A 140 -19.28 -1.33 -1.95
C CYS A 140 -20.56 -2.01 -1.43
N SER A 141 -20.86 -1.92 -0.13
CA SER A 141 -22.05 -2.51 0.48
C SER A 141 -22.42 -1.86 1.82
N THR A 142 -23.61 -2.18 2.32
CA THR A 142 -24.08 -1.76 3.67
C THR A 142 -23.19 -2.31 4.77
N GLU A 143 -22.69 -3.53 4.65
CA GLU A 143 -21.80 -4.15 5.62
C GLU A 143 -20.48 -3.37 5.73
N CYS A 144 -19.90 -2.94 4.59
CA CYS A 144 -18.69 -2.12 4.59
C CYS A 144 -18.92 -0.74 5.22
N LEU A 145 -20.04 -0.08 4.91
CA LEU A 145 -20.40 1.20 5.54
C LEU A 145 -20.54 1.05 7.05
N LEU A 146 -21.24 0.01 7.53
CA LEU A 146 -21.45 -0.22 8.96
C LEU A 146 -20.15 -0.59 9.68
N ALA A 147 -19.31 -1.45 9.09
CA ALA A 147 -18.01 -1.83 9.64
C ALA A 147 -17.07 -0.62 9.75
N ALA A 148 -17.00 0.20 8.71
CA ALA A 148 -16.24 1.46 8.73
C ALA A 148 -16.76 2.40 9.83
N ALA A 149 -18.08 2.61 9.90
CA ALA A 149 -18.71 3.45 10.91
C ALA A 149 -18.44 2.98 12.34
N GLU A 150 -18.43 1.66 12.58
CA GLU A 150 -18.12 1.09 13.89
C GLU A 150 -16.64 1.25 14.24
N GLN A 151 -15.72 1.08 13.28
CA GLN A 151 -14.29 1.01 13.54
C GLN A 151 -13.60 2.38 13.59
N TYR A 152 -13.72 3.22 12.55
CA TYR A 152 -12.91 4.45 12.43
C TYR A 152 -13.62 5.63 11.76
N HIS A 153 -14.67 5.39 10.97
CA HIS A 153 -15.20 6.41 10.08
C HIS A 153 -15.91 7.54 10.82
N ARG A 154 -16.54 7.31 11.97
CA ARG A 154 -17.22 8.41 12.71
C ARG A 154 -16.24 9.50 13.16
N VAL A 155 -15.01 9.12 13.51
CA VAL A 155 -13.94 10.08 13.87
C VAL A 155 -13.36 10.75 12.63
N LEU A 156 -13.26 10.04 11.51
CA LEU A 156 -12.68 10.57 10.28
C LEU A 156 -13.69 11.24 9.34
N CYS A 157 -14.99 11.16 9.62
CA CYS A 157 -16.05 11.72 8.80
C CYS A 157 -16.05 13.25 8.96
N PRO A 158 -15.70 14.03 7.93
CA PRO A 158 -15.78 15.50 8.01
C PRO A 158 -17.23 16.00 7.92
N GLY A 159 -18.17 15.10 7.61
CA GLY A 159 -19.58 15.42 7.42
C GLY A 159 -19.77 16.54 6.38
N PRO A 160 -20.56 17.58 6.68
CA PRO A 160 -20.75 18.73 5.77
C PRO A 160 -19.47 19.50 5.44
N SER A 161 -18.41 19.34 6.23
CA SER A 161 -17.11 20.00 6.01
C SER A 161 -16.19 19.20 5.08
N GLN A 162 -16.70 18.20 4.34
CA GLN A 162 -15.92 17.40 3.38
C GLN A 162 -15.12 18.28 2.41
N ASP A 163 -15.73 19.34 1.89
CA ASP A 163 -15.11 20.26 0.93
C ASP A 163 -14.51 21.52 1.58
N ASP A 164 -14.44 21.58 2.91
CA ASP A 164 -13.87 22.73 3.62
C ASP A 164 -12.33 22.61 3.71
N PRO A 165 -11.55 23.45 3.00
CA PRO A 165 -10.10 23.38 3.04
C PRO A 165 -9.51 23.74 4.42
N LEU A 166 -10.30 24.37 5.30
CA LEU A 166 -9.87 24.71 6.66
C LEU A 166 -10.13 23.58 7.66
N HIS A 167 -10.87 22.53 7.27
CA HIS A 167 -11.10 21.38 8.12
C HIS A 167 -9.75 20.71 8.48
N PRO A 168 -9.48 20.37 9.77
CA PRO A 168 -8.17 19.86 10.18
C PRO A 168 -7.68 18.63 9.40
N LEU A 169 -8.58 17.69 9.09
CA LEU A 169 -8.21 16.52 8.26
C LEU A 169 -7.87 16.92 6.83
N ASN A 170 -8.55 17.92 6.25
CA ASN A 170 -8.31 18.35 4.88
C ASN A 170 -6.97 19.07 4.77
N LYS A 171 -6.61 19.90 5.75
CA LYS A 171 -5.27 20.51 5.86
C LYS A 171 -4.16 19.45 5.95
N LEU A 172 -4.37 18.41 6.75
CA LEU A 172 -3.41 17.32 6.90
C LEU A 172 -3.19 16.58 5.58
N GLN A 173 -4.28 16.25 4.87
CA GLN A 173 -4.21 15.56 3.58
C GLN A 173 -3.54 16.43 2.51
N GLU A 174 -3.83 17.72 2.48
CA GLU A 174 -3.19 18.66 1.54
C GLU A 174 -1.68 18.79 1.81
N ALA A 175 -1.30 18.97 3.08
CA ALA A 175 0.11 19.04 3.46
C ALA A 175 0.87 17.74 3.14
N TRP A 176 0.20 16.58 3.23
CA TRP A 176 0.78 15.31 2.81
C TRP A 176 1.06 15.27 1.31
N ARG A 177 0.05 15.63 0.50
CA ARG A 177 0.17 15.68 -0.97
C ARG A 177 1.27 16.64 -1.43
N SER A 178 1.46 17.77 -0.76
CA SER A 178 2.53 18.71 -1.12
C SER A 178 3.94 18.20 -0.83
N VAL A 179 4.07 17.12 -0.06
CA VAL A 179 5.36 16.58 0.40
C VAL A 179 5.68 15.21 -0.21
N HIS A 180 4.66 14.42 -0.53
CA HIS A 180 4.81 13.10 -1.14
C HIS A 180 4.16 13.12 -2.51
N TYR A 181 4.99 13.23 -3.55
CA TYR A 181 4.54 13.07 -4.94
C TYR A 181 4.39 11.56 -5.27
N PRO A 182 3.51 11.16 -6.19
CA PRO A 182 3.39 9.78 -6.61
C PRO A 182 4.72 9.17 -7.11
N PRO A 183 4.95 7.87 -6.89
CA PRO A 183 4.04 6.92 -6.25
C PRO A 183 4.04 7.00 -4.72
N GLU A 184 2.83 6.97 -4.12
CA GLU A 184 2.69 7.00 -2.66
C GLU A 184 3.13 5.64 -2.07
N THR A 185 4.24 5.64 -1.33
CA THR A 185 4.81 4.43 -0.68
C THR A 185 4.42 4.30 0.80
N ALA A 186 3.91 5.37 1.41
CA ALA A 186 3.40 5.41 2.78
C ALA A 186 2.14 6.28 2.82
N SER A 187 1.25 6.07 3.79
CA SER A 187 0.02 6.88 3.88
C SER A 187 -0.22 7.47 5.26
N ILE A 188 -0.28 8.81 5.33
CA ILE A 188 -0.71 9.54 6.53
C ILE A 188 -2.13 9.13 6.95
N MET A 189 -2.97 8.72 5.99
CA MET A 189 -4.34 8.29 6.26
C MET A 189 -4.38 6.92 6.92
N LEU A 190 -3.36 6.06 6.72
CA LEU A 190 -3.24 4.83 7.48
C LEU A 190 -2.99 5.14 8.97
N MET A 191 -2.09 6.09 9.27
CA MET A 191 -1.87 6.58 10.64
C MET A 191 -3.14 7.21 11.22
N ALA A 192 -3.87 7.99 10.43
CA ALA A 192 -5.14 8.57 10.85
C ALA A 192 -6.18 7.49 11.21
N ARG A 193 -6.24 6.40 10.44
CA ARG A 193 -7.09 5.24 10.73
C ARG A 193 -6.67 4.49 11.98
N MET A 194 -5.37 4.37 12.27
CA MET A 194 -4.89 3.80 13.52
C MET A 194 -5.45 4.59 14.71
N VAL A 195 -5.30 5.92 14.69
CA VAL A 195 -5.79 6.79 15.77
C VAL A 195 -7.31 6.74 15.89
N ALA A 196 -8.03 6.87 14.78
CA ALA A 196 -9.48 6.83 14.76
C ALA A 196 -10.04 5.50 15.28
N THR A 197 -9.37 4.39 14.96
CA THR A 197 -9.72 3.06 15.46
C THR A 197 -9.61 2.99 16.98
N VAL A 198 -8.50 3.48 17.56
CA VAL A 198 -8.33 3.54 19.03
C VAL A 198 -9.35 4.49 19.66
N LYS A 199 -9.58 5.65 19.04
CA LYS A 199 -10.49 6.68 19.55
C LYS A 199 -11.94 6.21 19.64
N GLN A 200 -12.40 5.41 18.67
CA GLN A 200 -13.75 4.82 18.67
C GLN A 200 -13.87 3.53 19.51
N ALA A 201 -12.77 2.86 19.79
CA ALA A 201 -12.79 1.58 20.47
C ALA A 201 -13.34 1.66 21.90
N LYS A 202 -14.17 0.68 22.27
CA LYS A 202 -14.58 0.47 23.67
C LYS A 202 -13.41 0.02 24.56
N ASP A 203 -12.54 -0.83 24.02
CA ASP A 203 -11.31 -1.30 24.65
C ASP A 203 -10.11 -0.74 23.89
N LYS A 204 -9.68 0.47 24.27
CA LYS A 204 -8.55 1.17 23.65
C LYS A 204 -7.24 0.38 23.82
N ASP A 205 -7.03 -0.20 24.98
CA ASP A 205 -5.79 -0.91 25.32
C ASP A 205 -5.59 -2.14 24.43
N ARG A 206 -6.65 -2.84 24.03
CA ARG A 206 -6.56 -3.94 23.06
C ARG A 206 -5.96 -3.48 21.74
N TRP A 207 -6.41 -2.35 21.18
CA TRP A 207 -5.91 -1.85 19.90
C TRP A 207 -4.49 -1.32 20.03
N ILE A 208 -4.18 -0.61 21.12
CA ILE A 208 -2.82 -0.16 21.41
C ILE A 208 -1.85 -1.34 21.48
N ARG A 209 -2.23 -2.43 22.15
CA ARG A 209 -1.44 -3.68 22.21
C ARG A 209 -1.29 -4.39 20.86
N LEU A 210 -2.26 -4.25 19.95
CA LEU A 210 -2.15 -4.79 18.60
C LEU A 210 -1.18 -3.97 17.76
N PHE A 211 -1.27 -2.65 17.80
CA PHE A 211 -0.33 -1.76 17.10
C PHE A 211 1.10 -1.87 17.64
N SER A 212 1.29 -2.12 18.93
CA SER A 212 2.62 -2.30 19.52
C SER A 212 3.34 -3.59 19.08
N GLN A 213 2.70 -4.45 18.27
CA GLN A 213 3.33 -5.69 17.78
C GLN A 213 4.20 -5.50 16.54
N PHE A 214 3.98 -4.41 15.80
CA PHE A 214 4.67 -4.07 14.57
C PHE A 214 6.05 -3.48 14.85
N CYS A 215 6.98 -3.63 13.91
CA CYS A 215 8.30 -3.01 14.01
C CYS A 215 8.13 -1.49 13.94
N ASN A 216 8.76 -0.73 14.83
CA ASN A 216 8.72 0.75 14.79
C ASN A 216 10.11 1.36 14.95
N LYS A 217 11.16 0.55 14.72
CA LYS A 217 12.54 0.99 14.82
C LYS A 217 12.81 2.05 13.75
N THR A 218 13.30 3.20 14.19
CA THR A 218 13.70 4.31 13.31
C THR A 218 15.14 4.16 12.80
N ALA A 219 15.93 3.33 13.48
CA ALA A 219 17.28 2.96 13.10
C ALA A 219 17.60 1.51 13.48
N ASN A 220 18.50 0.87 12.74
CA ASN A 220 19.11 -0.39 13.14
C ASN A 220 20.46 -0.11 13.79
N GLU A 221 20.53 -0.27 15.12
CA GLU A 221 21.75 -0.01 15.92
C GLU A 221 22.90 -0.97 15.61
N GLU A 222 22.62 -2.19 15.12
CA GLU A 222 23.66 -3.17 14.76
C GLU A 222 24.39 -2.76 13.46
N GLU A 223 23.71 -2.03 12.56
CA GLU A 223 24.19 -1.70 11.20
C GLU A 223 24.23 -0.18 10.91
N GLU A 224 23.90 0.66 11.89
CA GLU A 224 23.82 2.14 11.80
C GLU A 224 22.89 2.68 10.67
N ILE A 225 21.86 1.93 10.27
CA ILE A 225 20.96 2.30 9.15
C ILE A 225 19.78 3.15 9.64
N VAL A 226 19.45 4.26 8.96
CA VAL A 226 18.29 5.12 9.23
C VAL A 226 17.28 5.05 8.08
N HIS A 227 15.98 5.08 8.40
CA HIS A 227 14.90 4.96 7.41
C HIS A 227 14.87 6.14 6.44
N LYS A 228 14.69 5.90 5.14
CA LYS A 228 14.68 6.95 4.08
C LYS A 228 13.74 8.12 4.39
N LEU A 229 12.51 7.82 4.80
CA LEU A 229 11.49 8.83 5.20
C LEU A 229 11.86 9.67 6.45
N LEU A 230 12.96 9.35 7.14
CA LEU A 230 13.44 10.07 8.32
C LEU A 230 14.75 10.83 8.07
N GLY A 231 15.25 10.84 6.82
CA GLY A 231 16.45 11.57 6.44
C GLY A 231 16.33 13.10 6.59
N ASP A 232 17.46 13.79 6.56
CA ASP A 232 17.55 15.24 6.84
C ASP A 232 16.67 16.09 5.91
N LYS A 233 16.45 15.65 4.66
CA LYS A 233 15.55 16.30 3.69
C LYS A 233 14.09 16.41 4.17
N PHE A 234 13.62 15.51 5.04
CA PHE A 234 12.21 15.44 5.48
C PHE A 234 11.93 16.07 6.84
N LYS A 235 12.97 16.52 7.57
CA LYS A 235 12.86 16.93 8.98
C LYS A 235 11.90 18.10 9.20
N GLY A 236 11.90 19.11 8.32
CA GLY A 236 11.01 20.27 8.41
C GLY A 236 9.54 19.95 8.11
N GLN A 237 9.32 19.05 7.16
CA GLN A 237 7.99 18.61 6.74
C GLN A 237 7.35 17.69 7.80
N LEU A 238 8.12 16.82 8.43
CA LEU A 238 7.65 15.94 9.51
C LEU A 238 7.07 16.72 10.69
N GLU A 239 7.67 17.86 11.05
CA GLU A 239 7.14 18.68 12.15
C GLU A 239 5.84 19.39 11.77
N LEU A 240 5.71 19.89 10.53
CA LEU A 240 4.45 20.43 10.03
C LEU A 240 3.34 19.36 10.06
N LEU A 241 3.62 18.18 9.50
CA LEU A 241 2.69 17.06 9.47
C LEU A 241 2.29 16.64 10.88
N ARG A 242 3.22 16.58 11.83
CA ARG A 242 2.93 16.24 13.24
C ARG A 242 1.97 17.23 13.88
N ARG A 243 2.15 18.53 13.66
CA ARG A 243 1.27 19.56 14.21
C ARG A 243 -0.14 19.44 13.64
N LEU A 244 -0.27 19.29 12.33
CA LEU A 244 -1.56 19.10 11.66
C LEU A 244 -2.24 17.80 12.08
N PHE A 245 -1.46 16.72 12.21
CA PHE A 245 -1.94 15.43 12.70
C PHE A 245 -2.44 15.52 14.14
N THR A 246 -1.72 16.23 15.00
CA THR A 246 -2.16 16.54 16.37
C THR A 246 -3.45 17.34 16.39
N GLU A 247 -3.52 18.43 15.62
CA GLU A 247 -4.72 19.27 15.54
C GLU A 247 -5.96 18.46 15.11
N ALA A 248 -5.80 17.58 14.14
CA ALA A 248 -6.90 16.81 13.59
C ALA A 248 -7.34 15.63 14.47
N LEU A 249 -6.40 14.96 15.14
CA LEU A 249 -6.63 13.59 15.63
C LEU A 249 -6.26 13.34 17.09
N TYR A 250 -5.78 14.35 17.84
CA TYR A 250 -5.28 14.14 19.20
C TYR A 250 -6.19 13.25 20.06
N GLU A 251 -5.55 12.30 20.75
CA GLU A 251 -6.18 11.34 21.62
C GLU A 251 -5.25 11.08 22.81
N GLU A 252 -5.75 11.31 24.02
CA GLU A 252 -4.95 11.25 25.26
C GLU A 252 -4.33 9.88 25.49
N ALA A 253 -5.08 8.81 25.19
CA ALA A 253 -4.60 7.43 25.28
C ALA A 253 -3.41 7.12 24.34
N LEU A 254 -3.22 7.96 23.31
CA LEU A 254 -2.16 7.86 22.31
C LEU A 254 -1.18 9.03 22.39
N SER A 255 -1.17 9.80 23.48
CA SER A 255 -0.36 11.02 23.64
C SER A 255 1.10 10.86 23.20
N GLN A 256 1.72 9.70 23.44
CA GLN A 256 3.07 9.39 22.99
C GLN A 256 3.26 9.50 21.47
N TRP A 257 2.27 9.07 20.66
CA TRP A 257 2.34 9.14 19.19
C TRP A 257 2.35 10.57 18.64
N PHE A 258 1.92 11.55 19.43
CA PHE A 258 1.88 12.97 19.04
C PHE A 258 3.14 13.73 19.45
N THR A 259 4.06 13.10 20.18
CA THR A 259 5.40 13.65 20.45
C THR A 259 6.28 13.57 19.19
N PRO A 260 7.34 14.38 19.07
CA PRO A 260 8.26 14.29 17.92
C PRO A 260 8.81 12.87 17.69
N ASP A 261 9.28 12.21 18.75
CA ASP A 261 9.87 10.86 18.63
C ASP A 261 8.82 9.77 18.41
N GLY A 262 7.67 9.88 19.06
CA GLY A 262 6.57 8.94 18.84
C GLY A 262 5.97 9.05 17.44
N PHE A 263 5.89 10.25 16.88
CA PHE A 263 5.42 10.45 15.51
C PHE A 263 6.39 9.86 14.48
N ARG A 264 7.71 10.03 14.68
CA ARG A 264 8.73 9.36 13.87
C ARG A 264 8.65 7.84 13.96
N SER A 265 8.42 7.32 15.17
CA SER A 265 8.23 5.87 15.40
C SER A 265 6.97 5.36 14.68
N LEU A 266 5.90 6.16 14.65
CA LEU A 266 4.66 5.82 13.94
C LEU A 266 4.87 5.80 12.41
N PHE A 267 5.67 6.73 11.88
CA PHE A 267 6.10 6.71 10.49
C PHE A 267 6.93 5.47 10.15
N ALA A 268 7.93 5.14 10.98
CA ALA A 268 8.71 3.93 10.81
C ALA A 268 7.83 2.67 10.86
N LEU A 269 6.81 2.65 11.74
CA LEU A 269 5.85 1.55 11.80
C LEU A 269 5.09 1.38 10.49
N VAL A 270 4.50 2.45 9.97
CA VAL A 270 3.76 2.37 8.70
C VAL A 270 4.68 2.07 7.53
N GLY A 271 5.88 2.66 7.48
CA GLY A 271 6.85 2.44 6.40
C GLY A 271 7.43 1.02 6.36
N THR A 272 7.71 0.42 7.52
CA THR A 272 8.36 -0.90 7.58
C THR A 272 7.39 -2.09 7.59
N ASN A 273 6.10 -1.87 7.85
CA ASN A 273 5.10 -2.95 7.93
C ASN A 273 3.90 -2.72 7.00
N GLY A 274 3.81 -1.58 6.33
CA GLY A 274 2.74 -1.28 5.39
C GLY A 274 2.79 -2.21 4.19
N GLN A 275 1.73 -2.99 3.99
CA GLN A 275 1.58 -3.83 2.82
C GLN A 275 0.71 -3.08 1.79
N GLY A 276 1.25 -2.88 0.59
CA GLY A 276 0.48 -2.37 -0.55
C GLY A 276 -0.67 -3.31 -0.90
N ILE A 277 -1.85 -2.75 -1.15
CA ILE A 277 -3.07 -3.48 -1.48
C ILE A 277 -3.44 -3.14 -2.92
N GLY A 278 -3.27 -4.13 -3.79
CA GLY A 278 -3.65 -4.03 -5.21
C GLY A 278 -5.04 -4.56 -5.45
N THR A 279 -5.93 -3.71 -5.95
CA THR A 279 -7.32 -4.07 -6.27
C THR A 279 -7.68 -3.47 -7.61
N SER A 280 -8.03 -4.31 -8.58
CA SER A 280 -8.45 -3.85 -9.90
C SER A 280 -9.60 -4.71 -10.39
N SER A 281 -10.69 -4.05 -10.79
CA SER A 281 -11.82 -4.72 -11.44
C SER A 281 -11.42 -5.32 -12.79
N LEU A 282 -10.48 -4.69 -13.52
CA LEU A 282 -9.96 -5.19 -14.79
C LEU A 282 -9.09 -6.44 -14.60
N SER A 283 -8.17 -6.43 -13.64
CA SER A 283 -7.36 -7.61 -13.32
C SER A 283 -8.22 -8.83 -12.96
N GLN A 284 -9.30 -8.63 -12.18
CA GLN A 284 -10.25 -9.71 -11.91
C GLN A 284 -10.94 -10.24 -13.16
N TRP A 285 -11.33 -9.34 -14.06
CA TRP A 285 -11.95 -9.73 -15.32
C TRP A 285 -10.98 -10.53 -16.18
N VAL A 286 -9.70 -10.13 -16.28
CA VAL A 286 -8.65 -10.88 -16.99
C VAL A 286 -8.50 -12.29 -16.41
N HIS A 287 -8.37 -12.42 -15.09
CA HIS A 287 -8.28 -13.74 -14.45
C HIS A 287 -9.52 -14.62 -14.68
N ALA A 288 -10.71 -14.01 -14.72
CA ALA A 288 -11.93 -14.73 -15.04
C ALA A 288 -11.96 -15.18 -16.51
N CYS A 289 -11.40 -14.38 -17.44
CA CYS A 289 -11.22 -14.74 -18.84
C CYS A 289 -10.24 -15.92 -19.01
N ASP A 290 -9.16 -15.97 -18.24
CA ASP A 290 -8.21 -17.09 -18.25
C ASP A 290 -8.89 -18.42 -17.89
N ALA A 291 -9.86 -18.38 -16.98
CA ALA A 291 -10.60 -19.56 -16.53
C ALA A 291 -11.67 -20.07 -17.51
N LEU A 292 -11.94 -19.37 -18.62
CA LEU A 292 -12.95 -19.79 -19.59
C LEU A 292 -12.54 -21.04 -20.38
N GLU A 293 -13.47 -21.97 -20.59
CA GLU A 293 -13.28 -23.07 -21.55
C GLU A 293 -13.72 -22.62 -22.94
N LEU A 294 -12.77 -22.16 -23.76
CA LEU A 294 -13.00 -21.65 -25.11
C LEU A 294 -12.42 -22.56 -26.19
N LYS A 295 -12.94 -22.46 -27.42
CA LYS A 295 -12.29 -23.08 -28.59
C LYS A 295 -10.96 -22.37 -28.86
N PRO A 296 -9.95 -23.06 -29.43
CA PRO A 296 -8.62 -22.47 -29.66
C PRO A 296 -8.65 -21.12 -30.40
N GLN A 297 -9.49 -20.99 -31.42
CA GLN A 297 -9.63 -19.75 -32.19
C GLN A 297 -10.26 -18.60 -31.40
N ASP A 298 -11.19 -18.90 -30.48
CA ASP A 298 -11.84 -17.90 -29.64
C ASP A 298 -10.90 -17.46 -28.50
N ARG A 299 -10.12 -18.41 -27.96
CA ARG A 299 -9.04 -18.16 -26.99
C ARG A 299 -7.97 -17.22 -27.56
N GLU A 300 -7.45 -17.53 -28.75
CA GLU A 300 -6.43 -16.70 -29.41
C GLU A 300 -6.92 -15.26 -29.66
N GLN A 301 -8.19 -15.09 -30.04
CA GLN A 301 -8.78 -13.75 -30.21
C GLN A 301 -8.93 -12.99 -28.89
N LEU A 302 -9.32 -13.67 -27.81
CA LEU A 302 -9.46 -13.08 -26.49
C LEU A 302 -8.10 -12.67 -25.92
N ASP A 303 -7.10 -13.54 -26.01
CA ASP A 303 -5.75 -13.29 -25.53
C ASP A 303 -5.13 -12.11 -26.31
N ALA A 304 -5.28 -12.07 -27.64
CA ALA A 304 -4.83 -10.94 -28.45
C ALA A 304 -5.53 -9.62 -28.11
N PHE A 305 -6.81 -9.65 -27.74
CA PHE A 305 -7.53 -8.47 -27.26
C PHE A 305 -6.97 -7.98 -25.92
N ILE A 306 -6.73 -8.88 -24.97
CA ILE A 306 -6.20 -8.57 -23.64
C ILE A 306 -4.78 -7.99 -23.77
N ASP A 307 -3.93 -8.60 -24.60
CA ASP A 307 -2.58 -8.10 -24.88
C ASP A 307 -2.61 -6.69 -25.47
N GLN A 308 -3.51 -6.44 -26.43
CA GLN A 308 -3.65 -5.11 -27.01
C GLN A 308 -4.19 -4.10 -25.99
N LEU A 309 -5.11 -4.53 -25.12
CA LEU A 309 -5.64 -3.69 -24.06
C LEU A 309 -4.53 -3.24 -23.10
N TYR A 310 -3.67 -4.14 -22.63
CA TYR A 310 -2.54 -3.78 -21.76
C TYR A 310 -1.54 -2.85 -22.44
N LYS A 311 -1.23 -3.08 -23.73
CA LYS A 311 -0.39 -2.15 -24.50
C LYS A 311 -0.99 -0.76 -24.61
N ASP A 312 -2.31 -0.68 -24.81
CA ASP A 312 -3.03 0.59 -24.89
C ASP A 312 -3.01 1.31 -23.52
N ILE A 313 -3.14 0.57 -22.42
CA ILE A 313 -3.03 1.09 -21.05
C ILE A 313 -1.62 1.60 -20.78
N GLU A 314 -0.58 0.82 -21.08
CA GLU A 314 0.82 1.22 -20.90
C GLU A 314 1.15 2.48 -21.73
N THR A 315 0.66 2.54 -22.96
CA THR A 315 0.83 3.73 -23.83
C THR A 315 0.15 4.97 -23.25
N ALA A 316 -1.03 4.81 -22.66
CA ALA A 316 -1.80 5.93 -22.11
C ALA A 316 -1.33 6.35 -20.71
N THR A 317 -0.88 5.40 -19.89
CA THR A 317 -0.69 5.57 -18.45
C THR A 317 0.76 5.43 -17.98
N GLY A 318 1.68 4.95 -18.83
CA GLY A 318 3.03 4.57 -18.40
C GLY A 318 3.01 3.29 -17.56
N GLU A 319 3.92 3.21 -16.58
CA GLU A 319 3.93 2.11 -15.61
C GLU A 319 2.69 2.16 -14.71
N PHE A 320 1.73 1.27 -14.99
CA PHE A 320 0.49 1.18 -14.25
C PHE A 320 0.73 0.50 -12.88
N LEU A 321 0.67 1.30 -11.81
CA LEU A 321 0.75 0.79 -10.43
C LEU A 321 -0.62 0.27 -9.97
N ASN A 322 -0.75 -1.06 -9.93
CA ASN A 322 -1.89 -1.76 -9.32
C ASN A 322 -1.84 -1.70 -7.78
N CYS A 323 -1.75 -0.51 -7.18
CA CYS A 323 -1.69 -0.34 -5.73
C CYS A 323 -2.63 0.78 -5.29
N GLU A 324 -3.78 0.40 -4.74
CA GLU A 324 -4.83 1.35 -4.40
C GLU A 324 -4.65 1.97 -3.02
N GLY A 325 -3.92 1.28 -2.15
CA GLY A 325 -3.69 1.72 -0.79
C GLY A 325 -2.74 0.81 -0.05
N SER A 326 -2.75 0.93 1.27
CA SER A 326 -1.92 0.11 2.14
C SER A 326 -2.68 -0.34 3.38
N GLY A 327 -2.23 -1.43 3.99
CA GLY A 327 -2.77 -1.95 5.24
C GLY A 327 -1.72 -2.56 6.15
N LEU A 328 -2.07 -2.70 7.43
CA LEU A 328 -1.25 -3.37 8.43
C LEU A 328 -1.82 -4.75 8.73
N PHE A 329 -1.02 -5.80 8.54
CA PHE A 329 -1.42 -7.20 8.71
C PHE A 329 -0.57 -7.87 9.78
N VAL A 330 -1.18 -8.34 10.86
CA VAL A 330 -0.47 -8.76 12.08
C VAL A 330 0.34 -10.02 11.85
N LEU A 331 -0.26 -11.04 11.22
CA LEU A 331 0.40 -12.31 10.97
C LEU A 331 1.36 -12.22 9.77
N GLN A 332 0.94 -11.59 8.68
CA GLN A 332 1.81 -11.40 7.51
C GLN A 332 3.07 -10.58 7.84
N SER A 333 3.00 -9.58 8.75
CA SER A 333 4.20 -8.84 9.19
C SER A 333 5.21 -9.70 9.97
N CYS A 334 4.88 -10.95 10.31
CA CYS A 334 5.83 -11.91 10.87
C CYS A 334 6.59 -12.71 9.81
N CYS A 335 6.23 -12.60 8.52
CA CYS A 335 6.96 -13.24 7.42
C CYS A 335 8.20 -12.42 7.06
N ASN A 336 9.39 -13.01 7.23
CA ASN A 336 10.64 -12.34 6.89
C ASN A 336 10.89 -12.31 5.38
N HIS A 337 11.81 -11.43 4.97
CA HIS A 337 12.23 -11.32 3.59
C HIS A 337 13.16 -12.46 3.13
N SER A 338 12.97 -12.90 1.89
CA SER A 338 13.98 -13.60 1.09
C SER A 338 13.92 -13.12 -0.36
N CYS A 339 15.07 -12.94 -1.03
CA CYS A 339 15.09 -12.66 -2.48
C CYS A 339 14.67 -13.89 -3.30
N VAL A 340 14.68 -15.07 -2.69
CA VAL A 340 14.12 -16.34 -3.19
C VAL A 340 13.03 -16.79 -2.21
N PRO A 341 11.85 -16.16 -2.24
CA PRO A 341 10.78 -16.47 -1.30
C PRO A 341 10.16 -17.84 -1.58
N ASN A 342 9.65 -18.49 -0.54
CA ASN A 342 8.89 -19.74 -0.66
C ASN A 342 7.37 -19.51 -0.53
N ALA A 343 6.95 -18.28 -0.27
CA ALA A 343 5.56 -17.86 -0.28
C ALA A 343 5.40 -16.46 -0.90
N GLU A 344 4.18 -16.14 -1.35
CA GLU A 344 3.82 -14.83 -1.88
C GLU A 344 2.56 -14.28 -1.24
N THR A 345 2.41 -12.95 -1.27
CA THR A 345 1.20 -12.24 -0.85
C THR A 345 0.39 -11.80 -2.06
N SER A 346 -0.91 -12.03 -2.06
CA SER A 346 -1.81 -11.58 -3.13
C SER A 346 -3.20 -11.18 -2.62
N PHE A 347 -3.97 -10.49 -3.46
CA PHE A 347 -5.32 -9.99 -3.17
C PHE A 347 -6.36 -10.50 -4.19
N PRO A 348 -6.53 -11.83 -4.35
CA PRO A 348 -7.32 -12.42 -5.44
C PRO A 348 -8.80 -12.01 -5.41
N GLU A 349 -9.31 -11.60 -4.25
CA GLU A 349 -10.71 -11.23 -4.06
C GLU A 349 -11.03 -9.75 -4.40
N ASN A 350 -10.04 -9.01 -4.94
CA ASN A 350 -10.05 -7.56 -5.16
C ASN A 350 -10.79 -6.81 -4.04
N ASN A 351 -10.20 -7.00 -2.87
CA ASN A 351 -10.43 -6.29 -1.65
C ASN A 351 -9.13 -6.43 -0.82
N PHE A 352 -9.13 -5.86 0.38
CA PHE A 352 -8.03 -5.91 1.32
C PHE A 352 -7.70 -7.28 1.93
N LEU A 353 -8.35 -8.38 1.50
CA LEU A 353 -8.09 -9.71 2.05
C LEU A 353 -6.79 -10.23 1.47
N LEU A 354 -5.78 -10.28 2.33
CA LEU A 354 -4.46 -10.77 1.98
C LEU A 354 -4.44 -12.28 2.03
N HIS A 355 -4.00 -12.91 0.96
CA HIS A 355 -3.71 -14.34 0.88
C HIS A 355 -2.20 -14.54 0.91
N VAL A 356 -1.71 -15.45 1.76
CA VAL A 356 -0.34 -15.95 1.68
C VAL A 356 -0.37 -17.35 1.09
N THR A 357 0.27 -17.54 -0.06
CA THR A 357 0.25 -18.80 -0.82
C THR A 357 1.66 -19.34 -0.99
N ALA A 358 1.84 -20.65 -0.85
CA ALA A 358 3.13 -21.30 -1.02
C ALA A 358 3.54 -21.36 -2.51
N LEU A 359 4.77 -20.94 -2.82
CA LEU A 359 5.35 -20.99 -4.16
C LEU A 359 6.03 -22.33 -4.47
N GLU A 360 6.36 -23.08 -3.42
CA GLU A 360 6.98 -24.40 -3.44
C GLU A 360 6.49 -25.24 -2.26
N ASP A 361 6.87 -26.51 -2.21
CA ASP A 361 6.55 -27.38 -1.06
C ASP A 361 7.39 -26.95 0.15
N ILE A 362 6.72 -26.61 1.26
CA ILE A 362 7.36 -26.13 2.50
C ILE A 362 7.29 -27.24 3.55
N LYS A 363 8.45 -27.60 4.13
CA LYS A 363 8.52 -28.67 5.13
C LYS A 363 8.24 -28.15 6.54
N PRO A 364 7.79 -29.03 7.46
CA PRO A 364 7.69 -28.68 8.87
C PRO A 364 9.03 -28.15 9.41
N GLY A 365 8.98 -27.00 10.08
CA GLY A 365 10.13 -26.33 10.66
C GLY A 365 10.82 -25.32 9.74
N GLU A 366 10.50 -25.27 8.45
CA GLU A 366 11.03 -24.26 7.53
C GLU A 366 10.37 -22.89 7.78
N GLU A 367 11.18 -21.83 7.62
CA GLU A 367 10.70 -20.44 7.72
C GLU A 367 9.94 -20.09 6.45
N ILE A 368 8.78 -19.44 6.62
CA ILE A 368 7.96 -18.92 5.53
C ILE A 368 8.45 -17.50 5.27
N CYS A 369 9.05 -17.30 4.10
CA CYS A 369 9.62 -16.04 3.67
C CYS A 369 8.89 -15.53 2.43
N ILE A 370 8.57 -14.24 2.44
CA ILE A 370 8.01 -13.50 1.32
C ILE A 370 9.06 -12.55 0.74
N SER A 371 8.79 -11.94 -0.42
CA SER A 371 9.62 -10.84 -0.92
C SER A 371 9.06 -9.50 -0.46
N TYR A 372 9.96 -8.57 -0.11
CA TYR A 372 9.64 -7.16 0.15
C TYR A 372 9.97 -6.28 -1.06
N LEU A 373 10.50 -6.92 -2.11
CA LEU A 373 10.88 -6.34 -3.39
C LEU A 373 9.90 -6.84 -4.44
N ASP A 374 9.57 -6.00 -5.42
CA ASP A 374 8.80 -6.43 -6.58
C ASP A 374 9.57 -7.41 -7.49
N CYS A 375 8.93 -7.91 -8.54
CA CYS A 375 9.56 -8.87 -9.45
C CYS A 375 10.79 -8.31 -10.16
N CYS A 376 10.76 -7.06 -10.61
CA CYS A 376 11.87 -6.42 -11.33
C CYS A 376 13.05 -6.20 -10.37
N GLN A 377 12.80 -5.65 -9.19
CA GLN A 377 13.79 -5.41 -8.14
C GLN A 377 14.46 -6.70 -7.67
N ARG A 378 13.71 -7.81 -7.58
CA ARG A 378 14.28 -9.12 -7.20
C ARG A 378 15.32 -9.65 -8.17
N GLU A 379 15.20 -9.30 -9.46
CA GLU A 379 16.15 -9.72 -10.49
C GLU A 379 17.34 -8.78 -10.65
N ARG A 380 17.29 -7.57 -10.04
CA ARG A 380 18.45 -6.67 -9.98
C ARG A 380 19.60 -7.26 -9.17
N SER A 381 20.77 -6.60 -9.26
CA SER A 381 22.01 -7.04 -8.58
C SER A 381 21.86 -7.11 -7.06
N ARG A 382 22.72 -7.89 -6.40
CA ARG A 382 22.80 -7.95 -4.93
C ARG A 382 22.93 -6.56 -4.32
N HIS A 383 23.72 -5.69 -4.95
CA HIS A 383 23.94 -4.32 -4.49
C HIS A 383 22.63 -3.53 -4.46
N SER A 384 21.91 -3.47 -5.59
CA SER A 384 20.64 -2.73 -5.71
C SER A 384 19.59 -3.26 -4.76
N ARG A 385 19.44 -4.60 -4.65
CA ARG A 385 18.53 -5.21 -3.68
C ARG A 385 18.87 -4.83 -2.24
N HIS A 386 20.15 -4.82 -1.88
CA HIS A 386 20.58 -4.40 -0.56
C HIS A 386 20.38 -2.90 -0.31
N LYS A 387 20.60 -2.03 -1.32
CA LYS A 387 20.33 -0.58 -1.21
C LYS A 387 18.86 -0.37 -0.82
N ILE A 388 17.92 -0.94 -1.59
CA ILE A 388 16.48 -0.83 -1.36
C ILE A 388 16.07 -1.38 0.02
N LEU A 389 16.57 -2.56 0.39
CA LEU A 389 16.22 -3.19 1.67
C LEU A 389 16.78 -2.42 2.88
N ARG A 390 17.98 -1.85 2.77
CA ARG A 390 18.54 -1.01 3.84
C ARG A 390 17.74 0.26 4.00
N GLU A 391 17.46 0.98 2.92
CA GLU A 391 16.79 2.27 2.96
C GLU A 391 15.34 2.19 3.50
N ASN A 392 14.62 1.12 3.17
CA ASN A 392 13.19 0.98 3.48
C ASN A 392 12.90 0.07 4.68
N TYR A 393 13.74 -0.96 4.92
CA TYR A 393 13.46 -1.98 5.93
C TYR A 393 14.59 -2.14 6.97
N LEU A 394 15.67 -1.38 6.85
CA LEU A 394 16.75 -1.28 7.84
C LEU A 394 17.49 -2.59 8.11
N PHE A 395 17.65 -3.46 7.10
CA PHE A 395 18.41 -4.71 7.25
C PHE A 395 19.21 -5.06 5.99
N VAL A 396 20.18 -5.97 6.15
CA VAL A 396 20.95 -6.56 5.05
C VAL A 396 20.49 -8.00 4.83
N CYS A 397 20.07 -8.31 3.61
CA CYS A 397 19.61 -9.65 3.27
C CYS A 397 20.76 -10.66 3.25
N SER A 398 20.53 -11.81 3.88
CA SER A 398 21.45 -12.95 3.94
C SER A 398 20.80 -14.24 3.42
N CYS A 399 19.81 -14.10 2.52
CA CYS A 399 19.16 -15.25 1.89
C CYS A 399 20.13 -16.02 0.97
N PRO A 400 19.80 -17.27 0.56
CA PRO A 400 20.67 -18.07 -0.29
C PRO A 400 21.14 -17.36 -1.58
N LYS A 401 20.27 -16.58 -2.24
CA LYS A 401 20.62 -15.78 -3.43
C LYS A 401 21.69 -14.73 -3.10
N CYS A 402 21.47 -13.93 -2.05
CA CYS A 402 22.44 -12.91 -1.62
C CYS A 402 23.78 -13.47 -1.12
N LEU A 403 23.79 -14.70 -0.59
CA LEU A 403 25.02 -15.38 -0.19
C LEU A 403 25.78 -15.94 -1.40
N ALA A 404 25.08 -16.47 -2.39
CA ALA A 404 25.68 -16.96 -3.63
C ALA A 404 26.32 -15.83 -4.45
N GLU A 405 25.71 -14.64 -4.45
CA GLU A 405 26.18 -13.45 -5.17
C GLU A 405 27.16 -12.59 -4.35
N ALA A 406 27.71 -13.09 -3.23
CA ALA A 406 28.50 -12.29 -2.30
C ALA A 406 29.83 -11.78 -2.88
N ASP A 407 30.42 -12.53 -3.83
CA ASP A 407 31.68 -12.20 -4.49
C ASP A 407 31.50 -11.45 -5.82
N GLU A 408 30.25 -11.16 -6.22
CA GLU A 408 29.98 -10.39 -7.42
C GLU A 408 30.31 -8.90 -7.21
N PRO A 409 30.84 -8.21 -8.23
CA PRO A 409 31.15 -6.78 -8.12
C PRO A 409 29.87 -5.97 -7.87
N ASN A 410 29.99 -4.94 -7.02
CA ASN A 410 28.90 -3.99 -6.80
C ASN A 410 28.75 -3.11 -8.05
N MET A 411 27.91 -3.55 -8.99
CA MET A 411 27.51 -2.76 -10.15
C MET A 411 26.05 -2.37 -10.01
N THR A 412 25.79 -1.07 -10.17
CA THR A 412 24.48 -0.51 -10.50
C THR A 412 24.28 -0.70 -12.00
N SER A 413 23.09 -1.06 -12.47
CA SER A 413 22.80 -1.07 -13.91
C SER A 413 22.76 0.38 -14.42
N GLU A 414 23.12 0.63 -15.68
CA GLU A 414 23.08 1.98 -16.30
C GLU A 414 21.69 2.65 -16.19
N GLU A 415 20.62 1.86 -16.03
CA GLU A 415 19.24 2.34 -15.76
C GLU A 415 19.06 2.98 -14.35
N GLU A 416 20.04 2.89 -13.45
CA GLU A 416 19.99 3.48 -12.10
C GLU A 416 20.61 4.88 -12.03
N ASP A 417 21.37 5.32 -13.04
CA ASP A 417 21.99 6.66 -13.05
C ASP A 417 20.93 7.75 -13.36
N ASP A 418 19.85 7.42 -14.08
CA ASP A 418 18.80 8.38 -14.45
C ASP A 418 17.83 8.72 -13.29
N GLU A 419 17.69 7.85 -12.27
CA GLU A 419 16.87 8.13 -11.07
C GLU A 419 17.59 9.07 -10.08
N GLU A 420 18.93 9.24 -10.18
CA GLU A 420 19.68 10.14 -9.31
C GLU A 420 19.59 11.62 -9.75
N ASP A 421 19.26 11.90 -11.02
CA ASP A 421 19.26 13.25 -11.59
C ASP A 421 17.89 13.96 -11.61
N GLU A 422 16.75 13.27 -11.47
CA GLU A 422 15.42 13.92 -11.44
C GLU A 422 15.02 14.49 -10.05
N GLU A 423 15.73 14.14 -8.97
CA GLU A 423 15.54 14.73 -7.64
C GLU A 423 16.54 15.87 -7.28
N GLY A 424 17.23 16.41 -8.28
CA GLY A 424 18.24 17.47 -8.15
C GLY A 424 17.81 18.84 -8.69
N GLU A 425 17.65 19.80 -7.76
CA GLU A 425 17.63 21.26 -7.93
C GLU A 425 16.30 21.97 -8.31
N PRO A 426 15.86 22.95 -7.50
CA PRO A 426 15.61 24.28 -8.00
C PRO A 426 16.91 25.09 -7.89
N GLU A 427 17.47 25.50 -9.03
CA GLU A 427 18.54 26.49 -9.08
C GLU A 427 18.14 27.72 -8.24
N ASP A 428 19.01 28.06 -7.29
CA ASP A 428 18.97 29.31 -6.56
C ASP A 428 18.99 30.48 -7.56
N ALA A 429 17.83 31.10 -7.79
CA ALA A 429 17.77 32.39 -8.45
C ALA A 429 18.40 33.43 -7.52
N GLU A 430 19.70 33.64 -7.67
CA GLU A 430 20.43 34.79 -7.16
C GLU A 430 19.65 36.06 -7.55
N LEU A 431 19.03 36.70 -6.55
CA LEU A 431 18.51 38.06 -6.67
C LEU A 431 19.70 38.99 -6.88
N GLY A 432 19.99 39.26 -8.15
CA GLY A 432 20.89 40.30 -8.60
C GLY A 432 20.43 41.65 -8.07
N ASP A 433 21.31 42.24 -7.28
CA ASP A 433 21.29 43.61 -6.80
C ASP A 433 21.35 44.57 -8.01
N GLU A 434 20.26 45.27 -8.32
CA GLU A 434 20.30 46.41 -9.25
C GLU A 434 19.60 47.61 -8.62
N MET A 435 20.41 48.41 -7.93
CA MET A 435 20.11 49.80 -7.62
C MET A 435 19.89 50.59 -8.92
N THR A 436 18.76 51.27 -9.04
CA THR A 436 18.69 52.52 -9.79
C THR A 436 17.86 53.55 -9.05
N ASP A 437 18.50 54.70 -8.82
CA ASP A 437 17.95 55.95 -8.31
C ASP A 437 16.71 56.43 -9.10
N VAL A 438 15.70 56.92 -8.37
CA VAL A 438 15.11 58.29 -8.35
C VAL A 438 13.72 58.25 -7.74
#